data_AF-A0AAT9J227-F1
#
_entry.id   AF-A0AAT9J227-F1
#
_cell.length_a   1.000
_cell.length_b   1.000
_cell.length_c   1.000
_cell.angle_alpha   90.00
_cell.angle_beta   90.00
_cell.angle_gamma   90.00
#
_symmetry.space_group_name_H-M   'P 1'
#
loop_
_entity.id
_entity.type
_entity.pdbx_description
1 polymer ?
#
loop_
_entity_poly.entity_id
_entity_poly.type
_entity_poly.pdbx_seq_one_letter_code
_entity_poly.pdbx_strand_id
1 'polypeptide(L)'
;MSGPAQIAAEKIARVRFKAYGTSTYPDATFSLRLSYGKVAGWTYNGTTVPAYTYMGGLFDRATGQEPFNAPAMFLAAKDRIDPNKVYDFVTTNDIVGGNSGSPVFNVRGEVIGAAFDGNSLSLGGAFAYDGSVNRCVVVSTGAITEALDKVYGRKALVAELLTGK
;
A
#
# COMPACT_ATOMS: atom_id res chain seq x y z
N MET A 1 -28.40 7.44 0.90
CA MET A 1 -29.14 6.85 -0.24
C MET A 1 -30.60 6.69 0.17
N SER A 2 -31.56 6.92 -0.73
CA SER A 2 -32.98 6.76 -0.46
C SER A 2 -33.39 5.28 -0.43
N GLY A 3 -34.45 4.94 0.32
CA GLY A 3 -34.92 3.57 0.51
C GLY A 3 -35.14 2.74 -0.78
N PRO A 4 -35.72 3.30 -1.86
CA PRO A 4 -35.95 2.52 -3.09
C PRO A 4 -34.67 2.04 -3.78
N ALA A 5 -33.61 2.86 -3.81
CA ALA A 5 -32.35 2.49 -4.45
C ALA A 5 -31.64 1.35 -3.69
N GLN A 6 -31.72 1.37 -2.36
CA GLN A 6 -31.13 0.33 -1.51
C GLN A 6 -31.84 -1.02 -1.67
N ILE A 7 -33.18 -1.02 -1.74
CA ILE A 7 -33.97 -2.24 -1.99
C ILE A 7 -33.64 -2.82 -3.38
N ALA A 8 -33.50 -1.98 -4.40
CA ALA A 8 -33.13 -2.43 -5.74
C ALA A 8 -31.71 -3.02 -5.77
N ALA A 9 -30.74 -2.37 -5.14
CA ALA A 9 -29.38 -2.86 -5.03
C ALA A 9 -29.31 -4.23 -4.32
N GLU A 10 -30.07 -4.41 -3.24
CA GLU A 10 -30.16 -5.67 -2.52
C GLU A 10 -30.75 -6.81 -3.39
N LYS A 11 -31.77 -6.52 -4.19
CA LYS A 11 -32.33 -7.48 -5.14
C LYS A 11 -31.30 -7.89 -6.20
N ILE A 12 -30.57 -6.92 -6.76
CA ILE A 12 -29.50 -7.19 -7.74
C ILE A 12 -28.39 -8.03 -7.09
N ALA A 13 -27.96 -7.70 -5.87
CA ALA A 13 -26.94 -8.44 -5.14
C ALA A 13 -27.36 -9.90 -4.90
N ARG A 14 -28.61 -10.16 -4.50
CA ARG A 14 -29.14 -11.52 -4.35
C ARG A 14 -29.12 -12.32 -5.66
N VAL A 15 -29.51 -11.69 -6.78
CA VAL A 15 -29.48 -12.36 -8.09
C VAL A 15 -28.05 -12.66 -8.51
N ARG A 16 -27.11 -11.71 -8.33
CA ARG A 16 -25.68 -11.92 -8.61
C ARG A 16 -25.12 -13.05 -7.74
N PHE A 17 -25.42 -13.08 -6.44
CA PHE A 17 -24.98 -14.17 -5.57
C PHE A 17 -25.56 -15.52 -5.98
N LYS A 18 -26.83 -15.58 -6.41
CA LYS A 18 -27.42 -16.81 -6.94
C LYS A 18 -26.75 -17.30 -8.23
N ALA A 19 -26.31 -16.37 -9.09
CA ALA A 19 -25.67 -16.70 -10.37
C ALA A 19 -24.18 -17.06 -10.23
N TYR A 20 -23.44 -16.32 -9.41
CA TYR A 20 -21.97 -16.43 -9.31
C TYR A 20 -21.49 -17.07 -8.01
N GLY A 21 -22.35 -17.23 -7.00
CA GLY A 21 -22.00 -17.79 -5.70
C GLY A 21 -20.83 -17.04 -5.06
N THR A 22 -19.84 -17.79 -4.58
CA THR A 22 -18.62 -17.30 -3.93
C THR A 22 -17.47 -17.03 -4.89
N SER A 23 -17.69 -17.11 -6.21
CA SER A 23 -16.66 -16.78 -7.21
C SER A 23 -16.40 -15.27 -7.32
N THR A 24 -17.29 -14.45 -6.75
CA THR A 24 -17.15 -12.99 -6.65
C THR A 24 -17.24 -12.56 -5.19
N TYR A 25 -16.50 -11.52 -4.81
CA TYR A 25 -16.59 -10.91 -3.48
C TYR A 25 -17.62 -9.77 -3.47
N PRO A 26 -18.28 -9.50 -2.33
CA PRO A 26 -19.22 -8.38 -2.19
C PRO A 26 -18.48 -7.03 -2.19
N ASP A 27 -19.16 -5.97 -2.62
CA ASP A 27 -18.65 -4.60 -2.56
C ASP A 27 -18.20 -4.20 -1.14
N ALA A 28 -17.29 -3.23 -1.05
CA ALA A 28 -16.81 -2.71 0.22
C ALA A 28 -17.92 -1.97 0.98
N THR A 29 -18.09 -2.26 2.27
CA THR A 29 -19.16 -1.71 3.12
C THR A 29 -18.65 -1.19 4.47
N PHE A 30 -17.38 -0.80 4.56
CA PHE A 30 -16.68 -0.49 5.82
C PHE A 30 -16.68 -1.65 6.83
N SER A 31 -16.84 -2.89 6.34
CA SER A 31 -16.59 -4.12 7.09
C SER A 31 -15.17 -4.62 6.79
N LEU A 32 -14.60 -5.40 7.72
CA LEU A 32 -13.28 -6.02 7.54
C LEU A 32 -13.25 -6.90 6.29
N ARG A 33 -12.19 -6.77 5.49
CA ARG A 33 -11.92 -7.60 4.30
C ARG A 33 -10.45 -8.02 4.28
N LEU A 34 -10.19 -9.12 3.57
CA LEU A 34 -8.86 -9.59 3.27
C LEU A 34 -8.67 -9.60 1.75
N SER A 35 -7.57 -9.02 1.30
CA SER A 35 -7.12 -9.04 -0.08
C SER A 35 -5.77 -9.73 -0.11
N TYR A 36 -5.54 -10.62 -1.08
CA TYR A 36 -4.27 -11.33 -1.24
C TYR A 36 -3.68 -11.03 -2.62
N GLY A 37 -2.37 -11.15 -2.74
CA GLY A 37 -1.65 -10.81 -3.96
C GLY A 37 -0.18 -11.14 -3.87
N LYS A 38 0.60 -10.58 -4.79
CA LYS A 38 2.04 -10.71 -4.83
C LYS A 38 2.70 -9.35 -5.01
N VAL A 39 3.94 -9.23 -4.56
CA VAL A 39 4.79 -8.07 -4.90
C VAL A 39 5.13 -8.15 -6.38
N ALA A 40 4.71 -7.15 -7.15
CA ALA A 40 4.92 -7.14 -8.60
C ALA A 40 4.83 -5.72 -9.16
N GLY A 41 5.80 -5.37 -10.02
CA GLY A 41 5.74 -4.17 -10.85
C GLY A 41 4.63 -4.28 -11.90
N TRP A 42 4.55 -3.31 -12.80
CA TRP A 42 3.59 -3.34 -13.92
C TRP A 42 4.20 -2.74 -15.18
N THR A 43 3.63 -3.09 -16.34
CA THR A 43 3.99 -2.46 -17.61
C THR A 43 2.78 -1.68 -18.11
N TYR A 44 2.98 -0.40 -18.41
CA TYR A 44 1.95 0.47 -18.97
C TYR A 44 2.55 1.30 -20.11
N ASN A 45 1.90 1.27 -21.28
CA ASN A 45 2.36 1.96 -22.49
C ASN A 45 3.84 1.72 -22.82
N GLY A 46 4.28 0.45 -22.75
CA GLY A 46 5.67 0.05 -23.02
C GLY A 46 6.66 0.37 -21.91
N THR A 47 6.26 1.09 -20.86
CA THR A 47 7.12 1.43 -19.72
C THR A 47 6.90 0.43 -18.59
N THR A 48 7.97 -0.24 -18.16
CA THR A 48 7.93 -1.15 -17.01
C THR A 48 8.34 -0.42 -15.75
N VAL A 49 7.46 -0.41 -14.75
CA VAL A 49 7.71 0.13 -13.42
C VAL A 49 8.06 -1.03 -12.49
N PRO A 50 9.22 -0.98 -11.80
CA PRO A 50 9.65 -2.03 -10.89
C PRO A 50 8.77 -2.10 -9.65
N ALA A 51 8.85 -3.22 -8.93
CA ALA A 51 8.04 -3.44 -7.74
C ALA A 51 8.51 -2.67 -6.50
N TYR A 52 9.73 -2.13 -6.52
CA TYR A 52 10.41 -1.58 -5.35
C TYR A 52 11.00 -0.20 -5.65
N THR A 53 10.94 0.68 -4.65
CA THR A 53 11.78 1.86 -4.54
C THR A 53 12.74 1.69 -3.38
N TYR A 54 13.74 2.58 -3.27
CA TYR A 54 14.78 2.51 -2.25
C TYR A 54 14.97 3.87 -1.59
N MET A 55 15.40 3.88 -0.32
CA MET A 55 15.51 5.11 0.47
C MET A 55 16.50 6.11 -0.15
N GLY A 56 17.53 5.65 -0.86
CA GLY A 56 18.43 6.54 -1.61
C GLY A 56 17.68 7.44 -2.61
N GLY A 57 16.61 6.92 -3.21
CA GLY A 57 15.78 7.65 -4.18
C GLY A 57 15.03 8.86 -3.61
N LEU A 58 14.89 8.96 -2.27
CA LEU A 58 14.40 10.17 -1.59
C LEU A 58 15.38 11.33 -1.80
N PHE A 59 16.68 11.07 -1.63
CA PHE A 59 17.72 12.09 -1.76
C PHE A 59 17.96 12.46 -3.22
N ASP A 60 17.91 11.48 -4.13
CA ASP A 60 18.05 11.72 -5.57
C ASP A 60 16.98 12.66 -6.12
N ARG A 61 15.78 12.65 -5.51
CA ARG A 61 14.63 13.46 -5.92
C ARG A 61 14.53 14.80 -5.20
N ALA A 62 15.31 15.03 -4.15
CA ALA A 62 15.20 16.23 -3.33
C ALA A 62 15.67 17.47 -4.10
N THR A 63 14.74 18.34 -4.49
CA THR A 63 15.03 19.59 -5.22
C THR A 63 15.19 20.79 -4.27
N GLY A 64 14.82 20.63 -3.00
CA GLY A 64 14.75 21.71 -2.02
C GLY A 64 13.53 22.62 -2.18
N GLN A 65 12.56 22.24 -3.02
CA GLN A 65 11.30 22.95 -3.26
C GLN A 65 10.12 21.99 -3.25
N GLU A 66 8.95 22.46 -2.83
CA GLU A 66 7.72 21.66 -2.82
C GLU A 66 7.36 21.14 -4.23
N PRO A 67 6.92 19.87 -4.41
CA PRO A 67 6.68 18.83 -3.40
C PRO A 67 7.89 17.96 -3.06
N PHE A 68 9.07 18.26 -3.62
CA PHE A 68 10.31 17.50 -3.43
C PHE A 68 11.27 18.19 -2.45
N ASN A 69 10.72 18.79 -1.40
CA ASN A 69 11.50 19.40 -0.33
C ASN A 69 11.71 18.40 0.80
N ALA A 70 12.82 17.66 0.75
CA ALA A 70 13.14 16.67 1.77
C ALA A 70 13.26 17.30 3.16
N PRO A 71 12.67 16.72 4.21
CA PRO A 71 12.75 17.28 5.55
C PRO A 71 14.20 17.40 6.04
N ALA A 72 14.52 18.49 6.74
CA ALA A 72 15.88 18.75 7.25
C ALA A 72 16.45 17.60 8.11
N MET A 73 15.60 16.90 8.88
CA MET A 73 16.03 15.73 9.66
C MET A 73 16.46 14.56 8.79
N PHE A 74 15.83 14.34 7.63
CA PHE A 74 16.26 13.31 6.68
C PHE A 74 17.58 13.69 6.02
N LEU A 75 17.74 14.96 5.62
CA LEU A 75 19.00 15.46 5.06
C LEU A 75 20.16 15.30 6.05
N ALA A 76 19.95 15.64 7.33
CA ALA A 76 20.93 15.47 8.41
C ALA A 76 21.20 13.99 8.78
N ALA A 77 20.35 13.07 8.34
CA ALA A 77 20.50 11.64 8.56
C ALA A 77 20.99 10.88 7.32
N LYS A 78 21.20 11.56 6.18
CA LYS A 78 21.51 10.95 4.88
C LYS A 78 22.63 9.91 4.95
N ASP A 79 23.76 10.23 5.58
CA ASP A 79 24.92 9.34 5.65
C ASP A 79 24.76 8.19 6.66
N ARG A 80 23.67 8.20 7.45
CA ARG A 80 23.33 7.15 8.42
C ARG A 80 22.24 6.20 7.92
N ILE A 81 21.55 6.57 6.84
CA ILE A 81 20.48 5.79 6.21
C ILE A 81 21.09 4.86 5.18
N ASP A 82 20.73 3.57 5.21
CA ASP A 82 21.09 2.64 4.13
C ASP A 82 20.33 3.02 2.84
N PRO A 83 21.03 3.47 1.76
CA PRO A 83 20.37 3.89 0.54
C PRO A 83 19.70 2.73 -0.21
N ASN A 84 20.11 1.48 0.04
CA ASN A 84 19.58 0.28 -0.61
C ASN A 84 18.40 -0.34 0.11
N LYS A 85 17.96 0.25 1.23
CA LYS A 85 16.80 -0.25 1.95
C LYS A 85 15.54 0.02 1.15
N VAL A 86 14.70 -1.00 1.00
CA VAL A 86 13.41 -0.87 0.29
C VAL A 86 12.60 0.22 0.98
N TYR A 87 12.23 1.24 0.22
CA TYR A 87 11.41 2.32 0.75
C TYR A 87 9.94 1.95 0.65
N ASP A 88 9.40 2.03 -0.56
CA ASP A 88 8.06 1.56 -0.89
C ASP A 88 8.15 0.33 -1.78
N PHE A 89 7.09 -0.46 -1.77
CA PHE A 89 6.89 -1.52 -2.75
C PHE A 89 5.43 -1.59 -3.17
N VAL A 90 5.19 -2.21 -4.31
CA VAL A 90 3.86 -2.38 -4.87
C VAL A 90 3.42 -3.83 -4.93
N THR A 91 2.14 -4.06 -4.66
CA THR A 91 1.52 -5.38 -4.74
C THR A 91 0.29 -5.39 -5.62
N THR A 92 -0.15 -6.57 -6.01
CA THR A 92 -1.40 -6.77 -6.76
C THR A 92 -2.63 -6.81 -5.84
N ASN A 93 -2.54 -6.40 -4.57
CA ASN A 93 -3.72 -6.40 -3.69
C ASN A 93 -4.77 -5.42 -4.23
N ASP A 94 -6.03 -5.86 -4.27
CA ASP A 94 -7.16 -5.00 -4.55
C ASP A 94 -7.50 -4.18 -3.31
N ILE A 95 -7.38 -2.85 -3.43
CA ILE A 95 -7.64 -1.88 -2.37
C ILE A 95 -8.46 -0.72 -2.92
N VAL A 96 -9.20 -0.06 -2.03
CA VAL A 96 -9.96 1.16 -2.29
C VAL A 96 -9.88 2.08 -1.06
N GLY A 97 -10.45 3.29 -1.13
CA GLY A 97 -10.55 4.19 0.02
C GLY A 97 -11.03 3.49 1.29
N GLY A 98 -10.33 3.72 2.39
CA GLY A 98 -10.53 3.03 3.68
C GLY A 98 -9.47 1.97 4.02
N ASN A 99 -8.59 1.60 3.07
CA ASN A 99 -7.50 0.64 3.32
C ASN A 99 -6.21 1.29 3.83
N SER A 100 -6.06 2.62 3.82
CA SER A 100 -4.85 3.30 4.30
C SER A 100 -4.54 2.93 5.76
N GLY A 101 -3.30 2.53 6.03
CA GLY A 101 -2.86 2.01 7.32
C GLY A 101 -3.01 0.48 7.47
N SER A 102 -3.60 -0.22 6.50
CA SER A 102 -3.77 -1.68 6.59
C SER A 102 -2.41 -2.39 6.63
N PRO A 103 -2.19 -3.32 7.58
CA PRO A 103 -0.96 -4.09 7.63
C PRO A 103 -0.91 -5.06 6.44
N VAL A 104 0.25 -5.11 5.79
CA VAL A 104 0.55 -6.10 4.74
C VAL A 104 1.37 -7.22 5.35
N PHE A 105 0.92 -8.46 5.17
CA PHE A 105 1.58 -9.63 5.74
C PHE A 105 2.23 -10.49 4.65
N ASN A 106 3.33 -11.15 4.99
CA ASN A 106 3.88 -12.22 4.15
C ASN A 106 3.20 -13.58 4.46
N VAL A 107 3.62 -14.63 3.75
CA VAL A 107 3.08 -16.00 3.91
C VAL A 107 3.30 -16.63 5.29
N ARG A 108 4.16 -16.05 6.13
CA ARG A 108 4.40 -16.46 7.52
C ARG A 108 3.56 -15.67 8.52
N GLY A 109 2.74 -14.72 8.07
CA GLY A 109 1.96 -13.84 8.94
C GLY A 109 2.77 -12.70 9.56
N GLU A 110 3.97 -12.42 9.06
CA GLU A 110 4.79 -11.30 9.54
C GLU A 110 4.41 -10.01 8.81
N VAL A 111 4.33 -8.88 9.52
CA VAL A 111 4.07 -7.56 8.92
C VAL A 111 5.28 -7.11 8.11
N ILE A 112 5.07 -6.79 6.84
CA ILE A 112 6.10 -6.34 5.90
C ILE A 112 5.91 -4.88 5.45
N GLY A 113 4.77 -4.27 5.76
CA GLY A 113 4.52 -2.86 5.48
C GLY A 113 3.12 -2.40 5.84
N ALA A 114 2.82 -1.14 5.54
CA ALA A 114 1.50 -0.54 5.67
C ALA A 114 1.05 0.02 4.32
N ALA A 115 -0.13 -0.39 3.86
CA ALA A 115 -0.72 0.15 2.65
C ALA A 115 -1.08 1.62 2.86
N PHE A 116 -0.76 2.50 1.91
CA PHE A 116 -1.09 3.92 2.04
C PHE A 116 -1.78 4.52 0.82
N ASP A 117 -1.54 3.97 -0.37
CA ASP A 117 -2.12 4.47 -1.62
C ASP A 117 -2.26 3.37 -2.68
N GLY A 118 -2.86 3.69 -3.82
CA GLY A 118 -2.80 2.91 -5.06
C GLY A 118 -2.09 3.69 -6.18
N ASN A 119 -1.66 3.01 -7.24
CA ASN A 119 -1.17 3.72 -8.41
C ASN A 119 -2.31 4.44 -9.15
N SER A 120 -2.00 5.39 -10.03
CA SER A 120 -3.02 6.17 -10.75
C SER A 120 -4.04 5.31 -11.52
N LEU A 121 -3.62 4.15 -12.03
CA LEU A 121 -4.46 3.21 -12.75
C LEU A 121 -5.44 2.47 -11.83
N SER A 122 -5.16 2.35 -10.53
CA SER A 122 -6.07 1.72 -9.57
C SER A 122 -7.29 2.56 -9.22
N LEU A 123 -7.39 3.82 -9.65
CA LEU A 123 -8.58 4.65 -9.44
C LEU A 123 -9.84 4.03 -10.05
N GLY A 124 -9.70 3.33 -11.19
CA GLY A 124 -10.79 2.54 -11.79
C GLY A 124 -11.18 1.31 -10.97
N GLY A 125 -10.33 0.89 -10.03
CA GLY A 125 -10.54 -0.25 -9.13
C GLY A 125 -11.80 -0.17 -8.27
N ALA A 126 -12.32 1.03 -8.02
CA ALA A 126 -13.61 1.21 -7.36
C ALA A 126 -14.79 0.63 -8.15
N PHE A 127 -14.62 0.41 -9.45
CA PHE A 127 -15.64 -0.16 -10.34
C PHE A 127 -15.23 -1.54 -10.88
N ALA A 128 -13.96 -1.70 -11.27
CA ALA A 128 -13.43 -2.96 -11.77
C ALA A 128 -11.92 -3.06 -11.49
N TYR A 129 -11.51 -4.20 -10.93
CA TYR A 129 -10.11 -4.51 -10.71
C TYR A 129 -9.45 -5.06 -11.97
N ASP A 130 -8.28 -4.51 -12.35
CA ASP A 130 -7.41 -5.03 -13.40
C ASP A 130 -6.05 -5.42 -12.81
N GLY A 131 -5.80 -6.73 -12.67
CA GLY A 131 -4.55 -7.23 -12.10
C GLY A 131 -3.30 -6.96 -12.93
N SER A 132 -3.44 -6.60 -14.21
CA SER A 132 -2.30 -6.27 -15.06
C SER A 132 -1.67 -4.93 -14.66
N VAL A 133 -2.48 -3.96 -14.21
CA VAL A 133 -2.04 -2.58 -13.96
C VAL A 133 -2.34 -2.06 -12.55
N ASN A 134 -3.37 -2.53 -11.85
CA ASN A 134 -3.73 -2.02 -10.52
C ASN A 134 -2.67 -2.41 -9.50
N ARG A 135 -2.16 -1.44 -8.75
CA ARG A 135 -1.18 -1.69 -7.69
C ARG A 135 -1.55 -0.99 -6.39
N CYS A 136 -1.47 -1.74 -5.29
CA CYS A 136 -1.44 -1.21 -3.93
C CYS A 136 -0.01 -0.75 -3.62
N VAL A 137 0.15 0.45 -3.13
CA VAL A 137 1.42 1.06 -2.71
C VAL A 137 1.57 0.93 -1.20
N VAL A 138 2.72 0.42 -0.79
CA VAL A 138 3.00 -0.01 0.59
C VAL A 138 4.32 0.59 1.02
N VAL A 139 4.35 1.25 2.17
CA VAL A 139 5.61 1.64 2.81
C VAL A 139 6.17 0.46 3.57
N SER A 140 7.46 0.15 3.40
CA SER A 140 8.07 -1.04 3.98
C SER A 140 8.34 -0.88 5.48
N THR A 141 8.25 -1.99 6.23
CA THR A 141 8.72 -2.00 7.63
C THR A 141 10.22 -1.72 7.74
N GLY A 142 10.99 -2.05 6.70
CA GLY A 142 12.42 -1.71 6.60
C GLY A 142 12.66 -0.20 6.63
N ALA A 143 11.90 0.57 5.85
CA ALA A 143 12.01 2.02 5.84
C ALA A 143 11.46 2.67 7.10
N ILE A 144 10.34 2.16 7.62
CA ILE A 144 9.75 2.63 8.89
C ILE A 144 10.78 2.51 10.02
N THR A 145 11.36 1.32 10.20
CA THR A 145 12.33 1.07 11.28
C THR A 145 13.64 1.83 11.08
N GLU A 146 14.11 1.99 9.83
CA GLU A 146 15.29 2.79 9.51
C GLU A 146 15.08 4.27 9.84
N ALA A 147 13.94 4.84 9.46
CA ALA A 147 13.60 6.22 9.79
C ALA A 147 13.47 6.41 11.32
N LEU A 148 12.78 5.48 12.00
CA LEU A 148 12.65 5.51 13.46
C LEU A 148 14.01 5.51 14.17
N ASP A 149 14.95 4.66 13.76
CA ASP A 149 16.30 4.62 14.37
C ASP A 149 17.17 5.80 13.91
N LYS A 150 17.40 5.95 12.61
CA LYS A 150 18.42 6.85 12.06
C LYS A 150 17.98 8.31 12.02
N VAL A 151 16.71 8.59 11.75
CA VAL A 151 16.18 9.95 11.64
C VAL A 151 15.63 10.43 12.97
N TYR A 152 14.77 9.63 13.61
CA TYR A 152 14.01 10.06 14.78
C TYR A 152 14.60 9.64 16.12
N GLY A 153 15.64 8.81 16.14
CA GLY A 153 16.31 8.36 17.38
C GLY A 153 15.42 7.51 18.29
N ARG A 154 14.38 6.86 17.77
CA ARG A 154 13.38 6.06 18.50
C ARG A 154 13.85 4.61 18.73
N LYS A 155 15.05 4.46 19.31
CA LYS A 155 15.68 3.14 19.54
C LYS A 155 14.84 2.20 20.40
N ALA A 156 14.20 2.72 21.45
CA ALA A 156 13.34 1.92 22.33
C ALA A 156 12.14 1.33 21.58
N LEU A 157 11.46 2.14 20.76
CA LEU A 157 10.35 1.67 19.93
C LEU A 157 10.80 0.65 18.88
N VAL A 158 11.97 0.86 18.27
CA VAL A 158 12.52 -0.12 17.32
C VAL A 158 12.84 -1.45 18.02
N ALA A 159 13.39 -1.41 19.24
CA ALA A 159 13.62 -2.63 20.04
C ALA A 159 12.30 -3.34 20.36
N GLU A 160 11.27 -2.60 20.79
CA GLU A 160 9.93 -3.14 21.05
C GLU A 160 9.35 -3.82 19.81
N LEU A 161 9.38 -3.16 18.65
CA LEU A 161 8.85 -3.70 17.39
C LEU A 161 9.58 -4.95 16.89
N LEU A 162 10.91 -5.03 17.11
CA LEU A 162 11.72 -6.14 16.61
C LEU A 162 11.79 -7.33 17.58
N THR A 163 11.62 -7.09 18.89
CA THR A 163 11.83 -8.13 19.92
C THR A 163 10.57 -8.46 20.72
N GLY A 164 9.51 -7.64 20.60
CA GLY A 164 8.29 -7.76 21.38
C GLY A 164 8.48 -7.48 22.87
N LYS A 165 9.55 -6.75 23.25
CA LYS A 165 9.94 -6.45 24.63
C LYS A 165 10.26 -4.99 24.84
#